data_AF-A0A1E3WME3-F1
#
_entry.id   AF-A0A1E3WME3-F1
#
_cell.length_a   1.000
_cell.length_b   1.000
_cell.length_c   1.000
_cell.angle_alpha   90.00
_cell.angle_beta   90.00
_cell.angle_gamma   90.00
#
_symmetry.space_group_name_H-M   'P 1'
#
loop_
_entity.id
_entity.type
_entity.pdbx_description
1 polymer ?
#
loop_
_entity_poly.entity_id
_entity_poly.type
_entity_poly.pdbx_seq_one_letter_code
_entity_poly.pdbx_strand_id
1 'polypeptide(L)'
;MPIHKGYLVCSCCQSAAKVMEAEGKRTGKLYVVCPECGTDQSHLPKRQEYIRNHMVESLDALTEKAEPEIPLTPEPEIVSDIVSDDISEPLPPSEKSVSGWAIGGAILLTVVGLGALARKVA
;
A
#
# COMPACT_ATOMS: atom_id res chain seq x y z
N MET A 1 -1.12 24.09 -6.40
CA MET A 1 -0.74 22.99 -7.31
C MET A 1 0.01 21.96 -6.49
N PRO A 2 -0.32 20.66 -6.61
CA PRO A 2 0.32 19.62 -5.79
C PRO A 2 1.85 19.71 -5.86
N ILE A 3 2.48 19.60 -4.70
CA ILE A 3 3.92 19.85 -4.55
C ILE A 3 4.66 18.54 -4.77
N HIS A 4 5.58 18.52 -5.73
CA HIS A 4 6.46 17.37 -5.93
C HIS A 4 7.44 17.23 -4.76
N LYS A 5 7.57 16.01 -4.21
CA LYS A 5 8.43 15.72 -3.06
C LYS A 5 9.57 14.76 -3.36
N GLY A 6 9.50 14.00 -4.45
CA GLY A 6 10.54 13.05 -4.80
C GLY A 6 9.99 11.87 -5.59
N TYR A 7 10.73 10.77 -5.58
CA TYR A 7 10.46 9.56 -6.34
C TYR A 7 10.50 8.33 -5.45
N LEU A 8 9.79 7.28 -5.85
CA LEU A 8 9.91 5.94 -5.27
C LEU A 8 9.67 4.87 -6.35
N VAL A 9 10.11 3.64 -6.07
CA VAL A 9 9.86 2.49 -6.96
C VAL A 9 8.40 2.06 -6.82
N CYS A 10 7.66 2.01 -7.94
CA CYS A 10 6.28 1.58 -7.93
C CYS A 10 6.18 0.10 -7.52
N SER A 11 5.33 -0.19 -6.53
CA SER A 11 5.10 -1.57 -6.06
C SER A 11 4.35 -2.45 -7.08
N CYS A 12 3.73 -1.86 -8.11
CA CYS A 12 2.93 -2.59 -9.09
C CYS A 12 3.75 -3.00 -10.32
N CYS A 13 4.53 -2.08 -10.89
CA CYS A 13 5.28 -2.30 -12.13
C CYS A 13 6.79 -2.07 -12.00
N GLN A 14 7.29 -1.77 -10.80
CA GLN A 14 8.71 -1.49 -10.53
C GLN A 14 9.29 -0.27 -11.28
N SER A 15 8.48 0.50 -12.01
CA SER A 15 8.93 1.75 -12.62
C SER A 15 9.12 2.85 -11.59
N ALA A 16 9.91 3.87 -11.93
CA ALA A 16 9.98 5.07 -11.12
C ALA A 16 8.61 5.78 -11.08
N ALA A 17 8.17 6.16 -9.88
CA ALA A 17 6.92 6.88 -9.65
C ALA A 17 7.18 8.16 -8.87
N LYS A 18 6.41 9.21 -9.18
CA LYS A 18 6.51 10.52 -8.51
C LYS A 18 5.73 10.51 -7.21
N VAL A 19 6.33 11.05 -6.16
CA VAL A 19 5.68 11.31 -4.87
C VAL A 19 5.27 12.77 -4.83
N MET A 20 4.00 12.99 -4.54
CA MET A 20 3.38 14.31 -4.50
C MET A 20 2.75 14.53 -3.13
N GLU A 21 2.80 15.77 -2.64
CA GLU A 21 2.02 16.20 -1.48
C GLU A 21 0.66 16.74 -1.94
N ALA A 22 -0.41 16.28 -1.30
CA ALA A 22 -1.76 16.79 -1.51
C ALA A 22 -1.93 18.20 -0.91
N GLU A 23 -2.90 18.95 -1.43
CA GLU A 23 -3.22 20.30 -0.96
C GLU A 23 -4.60 20.35 -0.28
N GLY A 24 -4.94 21.50 0.32
CA GLY A 24 -6.26 21.78 0.89
C GLY A 24 -6.51 21.01 2.19
N LYS A 25 -7.65 20.30 2.27
CA LYS A 25 -8.01 19.54 3.48
C LYS A 25 -7.09 18.34 3.77
N ARG A 26 -6.24 17.97 2.80
CA ARG A 26 -5.34 16.81 2.87
C ARG A 26 -3.86 17.21 2.85
N THR A 27 -3.54 18.47 3.11
CA THR A 27 -2.16 18.94 3.26
C THR A 27 -1.37 18.06 4.23
N GLY A 28 -0.11 17.76 3.89
CA GLY A 28 0.75 16.82 4.61
C GLY A 28 0.51 15.34 4.29
N LYS A 29 -0.45 15.00 3.40
CA LYS A 29 -0.62 13.63 2.92
C LYS A 29 0.08 13.45 1.57
N LEU A 30 0.81 12.34 1.45
CA LEU A 30 1.53 11.98 0.25
C LEU A 30 0.69 11.05 -0.62
N TYR A 31 0.89 11.12 -1.93
CA TYR A 31 0.33 10.17 -2.89
C TYR A 31 1.35 9.90 -3.99
N VAL A 32 1.18 8.78 -4.70
CA VAL A 32 2.16 8.31 -5.69
C VAL A 32 1.52 8.34 -7.07
N VAL A 33 2.22 8.94 -8.04
CA VAL A 33 1.83 9.00 -9.44
C VAL A 33 2.82 8.17 -10.25
N CYS A 34 2.38 6.99 -10.68
CA CYS A 34 3.11 6.14 -11.60
C CYS A 34 2.63 6.43 -13.04
N PRO A 35 3.54 6.65 -14.01
CA PRO A 35 3.14 6.86 -15.40
C PRO A 35 2.51 5.61 -16.04
N GLU A 36 2.88 4.41 -15.57
CA GLU A 36 2.41 3.13 -16.13
C GLU A 36 1.12 2.63 -15.46
N CYS A 37 1.02 2.72 -14.14
CA CYS A 37 -0.10 2.15 -13.36
C CYS A 37 -1.14 3.19 -12.93
N GLY A 38 -0.87 4.48 -13.09
CA GLY A 38 -1.72 5.56 -12.61
C GLY A 38 -1.39 5.99 -11.17
N THR A 39 -2.40 6.51 -10.46
CA THR A 39 -2.20 7.20 -9.18
C THR A 39 -2.69 6.37 -7.99
N ASP A 40 -1.81 6.13 -7.03
CA ASP A 40 -2.16 5.59 -5.71
C ASP A 40 -2.39 6.75 -4.71
N GLN A 41 -3.66 6.97 -4.38
CA GLN A 41 -4.12 8.00 -3.42
C GLN A 41 -4.39 7.45 -2.00
N SER A 42 -3.87 6.26 -1.69
CA SER A 42 -4.08 5.61 -0.40
C SER A 42 -3.59 6.47 0.77
N HIS A 43 -4.50 6.72 1.73
CA HIS A 43 -4.23 7.51 2.93
C HIS A 43 -3.91 6.66 4.16
N LEU A 44 -3.71 5.36 3.98
CA LEU A 44 -3.46 4.44 5.09
C LEU A 44 -2.15 4.81 5.82
N PRO A 45 -2.11 4.80 7.17
CA PRO A 45 -0.92 5.20 7.93
C PRO A 45 0.35 4.45 7.51
N LYS A 46 0.26 3.13 7.34
CA LYS A 46 1.38 2.28 6.89
C LYS A 46 1.91 2.70 5.51
N ARG A 47 1.02 3.08 4.60
CA ARG A 47 1.42 3.53 3.25
C ARG A 47 2.14 4.87 3.32
N GLN A 48 1.65 5.80 4.14
CA GLN A 48 2.28 7.11 4.33
C GLN A 48 3.67 7.00 4.98
N GLU A 49 3.85 6.06 5.90
CA GLU A 49 5.16 5.74 6.48
C GLU A 49 6.10 5.12 5.45
N TYR A 50 5.61 4.14 4.68
CA TYR A 50 6.39 3.53 3.59
C TYR A 50 6.91 4.59 2.61
N ILE A 51 6.04 5.48 2.12
CA ILE A 51 6.41 6.55 1.19
C ILE A 51 7.52 7.42 1.80
N ARG A 52 7.37 7.86 3.05
CA ARG A 52 8.38 8.71 3.71
C ARG A 52 9.74 8.04 3.86
N ASN A 53 9.76 6.74 4.16
CA ASN A 53 11.00 6.00 4.41
C ASN A 53 11.72 5.59 3.12
N HIS A 54 10.98 5.43 2.01
CA HIS A 54 11.52 4.87 0.77
C HIS A 54 11.62 5.89 -0.37
N MET A 55 11.00 7.06 -0.25
CA MET A 55 11.16 8.10 -1.25
C MET A 55 12.58 8.69 -1.23
N VAL A 56 13.01 9.16 -2.39
CA VAL A 56 14.28 9.85 -2.63
C VAL A 56 14.03 11.12 -3.42
N GLU A 57 14.95 12.08 -3.36
CA GLU A 57 14.74 13.40 -3.98
C GLU A 57 14.89 13.38 -5.51
N SER A 58 15.77 12.52 -6.04
CA SER A 58 16.08 12.42 -7.47
C SER A 58 15.86 11.02 -8.02
N LEU A 59 15.72 10.90 -9.34
CA LEU A 59 15.63 9.62 -10.02
C LEU A 59 16.94 8.82 -9.93
N ASP A 60 18.09 9.50 -9.99
CA ASP A 60 19.40 8.84 -9.94
C ASP A 60 19.61 8.12 -8.58
N ALA A 61 19.22 8.77 -7.48
CA ALA A 61 19.27 8.19 -6.14
C ALA A 61 18.32 6.99 -5.96
N LEU A 62 17.34 6.84 -6.85
CA LEU A 62 16.41 5.70 -6.83
C LEU A 62 17.09 4.44 -7.39
N THR A 63 17.94 4.60 -8.40
CA THR A 63 18.68 3.50 -9.03
C THR A 63 19.81 3.01 -8.12
N GLU A 64 20.53 3.92 -7.46
CA GLU A 64 21.62 3.55 -6.53
C GLU A 64 21.11 2.74 -5.32
N LYS A 65 19.91 3.03 -4.80
CA LYS A 65 19.32 2.23 -3.72
C LYS A 65 18.82 0.85 -4.16
N ALA A 66 18.67 0.63 -5.46
CA ALA A 66 18.19 -0.64 -6.01
C ALA A 66 19.32 -1.66 -6.26
N GLU A 67 20.58 -1.22 -6.28
CA GLU A 67 21.72 -2.13 -6.30
C GLU A 67 22.09 -2.52 -4.86
N PRO A 68 21.83 -3.78 -4.43
CA PRO A 68 22.54 -4.29 -3.27
C PRO A 68 24.03 -4.28 -3.60
N GLU A 69 24.85 -3.68 -2.75
CA GLU A 69 26.29 -3.94 -2.73
C GLU A 69 26.45 -5.45 -2.59
N ILE A 70 26.72 -6.16 -3.68
CA ILE A 70 27.04 -7.59 -3.66
C ILE A 70 28.41 -7.67 -3.00
N PRO A 71 28.55 -8.22 -1.79
CA PRO A 71 29.88 -8.53 -1.28
C PRO A 71 30.46 -9.61 -2.21
N LEU A 72 31.50 -9.25 -2.96
CA LEU A 72 32.36 -10.17 -3.69
C LEU A 72 32.91 -11.21 -2.70
N THR A 73 32.21 -12.32 -2.56
CA THR A 73 32.65 -13.46 -1.76
C THR A 73 33.39 -14.39 -2.72
N PRO A 74 34.66 -14.77 -2.46
CA PRO A 74 35.41 -15.64 -3.36
C PRO A 74 34.76 -17.03 -3.42
N GLU A 75 34.70 -17.58 -4.63
CA GLU A 75 34.24 -18.93 -4.96
C GLU A 75 34.91 -20.00 -4.07
N PRO A 76 34.16 -21.01 -3.65
CA PRO A 76 34.72 -22.35 -3.52
C PRO A 76 34.13 -23.30 -4.56
N GLU A 77 35.04 -23.72 -5.44
CA GLU A 77 35.14 -24.98 -6.20
C GLU A 77 33.95 -25.97 -6.14
N ILE A 78 33.32 -26.13 -7.31
CA ILE A 78 32.79 -27.38 -7.89
C ILE A 78 33.27 -28.70 -7.24
N VAL A 79 32.35 -29.50 -6.67
CA VAL A 79 32.38 -30.97 -6.77
C VAL A 79 30.94 -31.58 -6.70
N SER A 80 30.51 -32.09 -7.86
CA SER A 80 29.80 -33.35 -8.18
C SER A 80 28.50 -33.82 -7.49
N ASP A 81 27.56 -34.13 -8.40
CA ASP A 81 26.67 -35.32 -8.46
C ASP A 81 25.64 -35.59 -7.36
N ILE A 82 24.37 -35.71 -7.76
CA ILE A 82 23.57 -36.96 -7.69
C ILE A 82 22.08 -36.65 -7.97
N VAL A 83 21.63 -37.13 -9.14
CA VAL A 83 20.35 -37.80 -9.45
C VAL A 83 19.06 -36.96 -9.65
N SER A 84 18.60 -37.04 -10.91
CA SER A 84 17.27 -36.76 -11.45
C SER A 84 16.16 -37.65 -10.90
N ASP A 85 14.93 -37.25 -11.22
CA ASP A 85 13.64 -37.95 -11.04
C ASP A 85 13.01 -37.80 -9.64
N ASP A 86 11.92 -37.04 -9.53
CA ASP A 86 10.60 -37.55 -9.93
C ASP A 86 9.52 -36.44 -9.85
N ILE A 87 8.53 -36.60 -10.71
CA ILE A 87 7.31 -35.83 -10.89
C ILE A 87 6.40 -35.93 -9.65
N SER A 88 5.78 -34.81 -9.24
CA SER A 88 4.33 -34.76 -8.96
C SER A 88 3.84 -33.34 -8.72
N GLU A 89 2.81 -33.01 -9.51
CA GLU A 89 2.01 -31.79 -9.52
C GLU A 89 1.24 -31.52 -8.20
N PRO A 90 0.66 -30.29 -8.05
CA PRO A 90 0.30 -29.71 -6.77
C PRO A 90 -1.10 -30.11 -6.28
N LEU A 91 -1.29 -30.18 -4.96
CA LEU A 91 -2.61 -30.28 -4.33
C LEU A 91 -2.98 -28.99 -3.56
N PRO A 92 -4.28 -28.63 -3.56
CA PRO A 92 -4.80 -27.26 -3.38
C PRO A 92 -4.93 -26.79 -1.91
N PRO A 93 -5.12 -25.47 -1.67
CA PRO A 93 -5.19 -24.90 -0.33
C PRO A 93 -6.50 -25.25 0.40
N SER A 94 -6.39 -25.95 1.54
CA SER A 94 -7.31 -25.81 2.68
C SER A 94 -6.75 -24.68 3.55
N GLU A 95 -7.48 -23.78 4.20
CA GLU A 95 -8.89 -23.66 4.52
C GLU A 95 -9.15 -22.20 4.93
N LYS A 96 -10.38 -21.77 4.72
CA LYS A 96 -10.80 -20.38 4.76
C LYS A 96 -11.08 -20.02 6.22
N SER A 97 -10.28 -19.13 6.79
CA SER A 97 -10.54 -18.54 8.10
C SER A 97 -11.74 -17.58 7.99
N VAL A 98 -12.92 -18.04 8.41
CA VAL A 98 -14.09 -17.15 8.58
C VAL A 98 -14.14 -16.73 10.04
N SER A 99 -13.43 -15.66 10.37
CA SER A 99 -13.64 -14.90 11.59
C SER A 99 -14.73 -13.86 11.34
N GLY A 100 -15.99 -14.25 11.53
CA GLY A 100 -17.16 -13.38 11.35
C GLY A 100 -17.92 -13.22 12.65
N TRP A 101 -17.65 -12.13 13.37
CA TRP A 101 -18.40 -11.71 14.54
C TRP A 101 -19.82 -11.32 14.08
N ALA A 102 -20.80 -12.19 14.34
CA ALA A 102 -22.20 -11.89 14.14
C ALA A 102 -22.68 -10.91 15.23
N ILE A 103 -22.37 -9.63 15.04
CA ILE A 103 -22.93 -8.56 15.86
C ILE A 103 -24.39 -8.40 15.47
N GLY A 104 -25.26 -8.88 16.36
CA GLY A 104 -26.69 -8.59 16.34
C GLY A 104 -26.94 -7.09 16.37
N GLY A 105 -27.77 -6.63 15.46
CA GLY A 105 -28.19 -5.24 15.37
C GLY A 105 -29.57 -5.19 14.73
N ALA A 106 -30.59 -5.46 15.52
CA ALA A 106 -31.98 -5.19 15.17
C ALA A 106 -32.12 -3.69 14.86
N ILE A 107 -32.38 -3.35 13.59
CA ILE A 107 -32.77 -1.99 13.20
C ILE A 107 -34.23 -1.83 13.59
N LEU A 108 -34.46 -1.42 14.85
CA LEU A 108 -35.76 -0.94 15.33
C LEU A 108 -35.96 0.49 14.79
N LEU A 109 -36.62 0.58 13.63
CA LEU A 109 -37.22 1.81 13.13
C LEU A 109 -38.47 2.13 13.96
N THR A 110 -38.34 2.99 14.97
CA THR A 110 -39.50 3.60 15.64
C THR A 110 -39.46 5.12 15.48
N VAL A 111 -40.31 5.55 14.55
CA VAL A 111 -40.75 6.93 14.31
C VAL A 111 -41.59 7.40 15.51
N VAL A 112 -41.07 8.30 16.35
CA VAL A 112 -41.88 9.26 17.12
C VAL A 112 -41.05 10.51 17.39
N GLY A 113 -41.38 11.61 16.70
CA GLY A 113 -40.79 12.93 16.90
C GLY A 113 -41.79 14.03 16.61
N LEU A 114 -43.01 13.91 17.14
CA LEU A 114 -43.97 15.03 17.23
C LEU A 114 -43.75 15.70 18.60
N GLY A 115 -43.06 16.85 18.62
CA GLY A 115 -42.99 17.65 19.84
C GLY A 115 -41.84 18.66 19.90
N ALA A 116 -42.00 19.81 19.23
CA ALA A 116 -41.45 21.13 19.57
C ALA A 116 -41.75 22.03 18.34
N LEU A 117 -42.57 23.08 18.42
CA LEU A 117 -42.31 24.31 19.14
C LEU A 117 -43.62 25.10 19.32
N ALA A 118 -44.06 25.22 20.58
CA ALA A 118 -44.77 26.41 21.01
C ALA A 118 -43.72 27.45 21.42
N ARG A 119 -43.62 28.57 20.69
CA ARG A 119 -43.05 29.83 21.24
C ARG A 119 -43.42 31.04 20.36
N LYS A 120 -44.53 31.68 20.75
CA LYS A 120 -44.71 33.11 21.06
C LYS A 120 -43.94 34.14 20.20
N VAL A 121 -44.68 34.93 19.41
CA VAL A 121 -44.28 36.28 19.00
C VAL A 121 -45.42 37.22 19.40
N ALA A 122 -45.01 38.36 19.95
CA ALA A 122 -45.83 39.42 20.54
C ALA A 122 -46.77 40.11 19.54
#